data_AF-A0A077LV63-F1
#
_entry.id   AF-A0A077LV63-F1
#
_cell.length_a   1.000
_cell.length_b   1.000
_cell.length_c   1.000
_cell.angle_alpha   90.00
_cell.angle_beta   90.00
_cell.angle_gamma   90.00
#
_symmetry.space_group_name_H-M   'P 1'
#
loop_
_entity.id
_entity.type
_entity.pdbx_description
1 polymer ?
#
loop_
_entity_poly.entity_id
_entity_poly.type
_entity_poly.pdbx_seq_one_letter_code
_entity_poly.pdbx_strand_id
1 'polypeptide(L)'
;MGKGIVAHRNLSFAETWSYRLERLGQTCPELAQDVATLTSGGALEHSDGSLELAWDARDGGTLSLRRPGEPRVVDLTIMALDPSQVADPDPRSARPCPSQWRSGRRDRIWELFNCRITTFLSRRDTPS
;
A
#
# COMPACT_ATOMS: atom_id res chain seq x y z
N MET A 1 -5.88 15.10 -7.90
CA MET A 1 -4.65 15.46 -7.16
C MET A 1 -4.34 14.28 -6.24
N GLY A 2 -3.14 13.71 -6.34
CA GLY A 2 -2.77 12.51 -5.58
C GLY A 2 -2.63 12.84 -4.10
N LYS A 3 -3.37 12.12 -3.26
CA LYS A 3 -3.31 12.25 -1.79
C LYS A 3 -1.87 11.88 -1.37
N GLY A 4 -1.21 12.69 -0.54
CA GLY A 4 0.26 12.76 -0.34
C GLY A 4 1.02 11.44 -0.09
N ILE A 5 1.13 10.59 -1.09
CA ILE A 5 1.98 9.40 -1.13
C ILE A 5 3.18 9.72 -2.00
N VAL A 6 4.36 9.52 -1.42
CA VAL A 6 5.63 9.80 -2.08
C VAL A 6 6.42 8.50 -2.12
N ALA A 7 7.03 8.15 -3.25
CA ALA A 7 8.04 7.10 -3.28
C ALA A 7 9.43 7.69 -3.03
N HIS A 8 10.45 6.84 -3.00
CA HIS A 8 11.83 7.22 -2.72
C HIS A 8 12.26 8.56 -3.38
N ARG A 9 12.88 9.48 -2.61
CA ARG A 9 13.40 10.78 -3.07
C ARG A 9 12.41 11.69 -3.83
N ASN A 10 11.18 11.83 -3.33
CA ASN A 10 10.17 12.75 -3.89
C ASN A 10 9.67 12.39 -5.30
N LEU A 11 9.95 11.16 -5.75
CA LEU A 11 9.41 10.62 -6.99
C LEU A 11 8.05 9.96 -6.73
N SER A 12 7.21 9.86 -7.74
CA SER A 12 5.99 9.05 -7.63
C SER A 12 6.35 7.56 -7.56
N PHE A 13 5.44 6.77 -6.97
CA PHE A 13 5.61 5.31 -6.93
C PHE A 13 5.68 4.69 -8.33
N ALA A 14 4.85 5.19 -9.26
CA ALA A 14 4.85 4.78 -10.65
C ALA A 14 6.23 5.01 -11.30
N GLU A 15 6.87 6.16 -11.06
CA GLU A 15 8.20 6.44 -11.60
C GLU A 15 9.31 5.59 -10.96
N THR A 16 9.19 5.30 -9.66
CA THR A 16 10.26 4.61 -8.91
C THR A 16 10.23 3.09 -9.10
N TRP A 17 9.04 2.50 -9.21
CA TRP A 17 8.86 1.06 -9.12
C TRP A 17 8.03 0.45 -10.26
N SER A 18 7.75 1.20 -11.34
CA SER A 18 7.04 0.73 -12.54
C SER A 18 7.50 -0.66 -12.99
N TYR A 19 8.81 -0.85 -13.17
CA TYR A 19 9.37 -2.13 -13.59
C TYR A 19 9.03 -3.30 -12.66
N ARG A 20 9.03 -3.06 -11.33
CA ARG A 20 8.70 -4.11 -10.35
C ARG A 20 7.20 -4.45 -10.38
N LEU A 21 6.37 -3.42 -10.57
CA LEU A 21 4.92 -3.56 -10.69
C LEU A 21 4.53 -4.27 -12.00
N GLU A 22 5.16 -3.93 -13.12
CA GLU A 22 5.00 -4.62 -14.42
C GLU A 22 5.38 -6.09 -14.30
N ARG A 23 6.52 -6.39 -13.69
CA ARG A 23 6.97 -7.78 -13.48
C ARG A 23 6.03 -8.56 -12.58
N LEU A 24 5.48 -7.93 -11.54
CA LEU A 24 4.45 -8.55 -10.70
C LEU A 24 3.19 -8.83 -11.54
N GLY A 25 2.76 -7.88 -12.35
CA GLY A 25 1.57 -8.00 -13.20
C GLY A 25 1.63 -9.13 -14.23
N GLN A 26 2.83 -9.54 -14.65
CA GLN A 26 3.01 -10.71 -15.52
C GLN A 26 2.63 -12.04 -14.85
N THR A 27 2.74 -12.11 -13.51
CA THR A 27 2.48 -13.35 -12.75
C THR A 27 1.23 -13.26 -11.86
N CYS A 28 0.88 -12.04 -11.46
CA CYS A 28 -0.09 -11.69 -10.42
C CYS A 28 -0.80 -10.39 -10.82
N PRO A 29 -1.60 -10.40 -11.90
CA PRO A 29 -2.17 -9.18 -12.47
C PRO A 29 -3.12 -8.46 -11.50
N GLU A 30 -3.92 -9.19 -10.74
CA GLU A 30 -4.87 -8.59 -9.80
C GLU A 30 -4.15 -7.98 -8.60
N LEU A 31 -3.20 -8.70 -7.98
CA LEU A 31 -2.38 -8.14 -6.91
C LEU A 31 -1.54 -6.94 -7.37
N ALA A 32 -1.02 -6.96 -8.60
CA ALA A 32 -0.33 -5.79 -9.16
C ALA A 32 -1.27 -4.58 -9.29
N GLN A 33 -2.50 -4.79 -9.74
CA GLN A 33 -3.50 -3.74 -9.84
C GLN A 33 -3.87 -3.16 -8.47
N ASP A 34 -3.99 -4.00 -7.45
CA ASP A 34 -4.29 -3.55 -6.09
C ASP A 34 -3.15 -2.71 -5.53
N VAL A 35 -1.91 -3.17 -5.71
CA VAL A 35 -0.73 -2.41 -5.28
C VAL A 35 -0.63 -1.08 -6.04
N ALA A 36 -0.90 -1.07 -7.35
CA ALA A 36 -0.91 0.16 -8.15
C ALA A 36 -1.94 1.18 -7.61
N THR A 37 -3.14 0.69 -7.30
CA THR A 37 -4.24 1.51 -6.78
C THR A 37 -3.87 2.09 -5.43
N LEU A 38 -3.39 1.25 -4.49
CA LEU A 38 -3.04 1.71 -3.15
C LEU A 38 -1.89 2.72 -3.16
N THR A 39 -0.85 2.47 -3.96
CA THR A 39 0.37 3.29 -3.99
C THR A 39 0.23 4.58 -4.79
N SER A 40 -0.84 4.70 -5.58
CA SER A 40 -1.24 5.95 -6.25
C SER A 40 -2.19 6.82 -5.40
N GLY A 41 -2.55 6.38 -4.18
CA GLY A 41 -3.48 7.09 -3.30
C GLY A 41 -4.94 6.77 -3.57
N GLY A 42 -5.19 5.76 -4.41
CA GLY A 42 -6.49 5.14 -4.60
C GLY A 42 -6.91 4.34 -3.38
N ALA A 43 -8.22 4.20 -3.24
CA ALA A 43 -8.84 3.37 -2.23
C ALA A 43 -9.05 1.96 -2.76
N LEU A 44 -8.66 0.96 -1.99
CA LEU A 44 -8.94 -0.45 -2.29
C LEU A 44 -10.20 -0.89 -1.56
N GLU A 45 -11.23 -1.31 -2.29
CA GLU A 45 -12.51 -1.71 -1.73
C GLU A 45 -12.71 -3.22 -1.94
N HIS A 46 -12.28 -4.03 -0.97
CA HIS A 46 -12.43 -5.50 -1.05
C HIS A 46 -13.28 -6.00 0.12
N SER A 47 -14.55 -6.29 -0.13
CA SER A 47 -15.50 -6.80 0.87
C SER A 47 -15.62 -8.33 0.90
N ASP A 48 -15.10 -9.01 -0.13
CA ASP A 48 -15.26 -10.45 -0.40
C ASP A 48 -14.12 -11.33 0.12
N GLY A 49 -13.04 -10.74 0.65
CA GLY A 49 -11.85 -11.49 1.09
C GLY A 49 -10.89 -11.87 -0.05
N SER A 50 -11.08 -11.29 -1.25
CA SER A 50 -10.15 -11.45 -2.38
C SER A 50 -8.76 -10.86 -2.11
N LEU A 51 -8.65 -9.96 -1.13
CA LEU A 51 -7.40 -9.33 -0.72
C LEU A 51 -7.25 -9.37 0.81
N GLU A 52 -6.14 -9.95 1.25
CA GLU A 52 -5.67 -9.98 2.64
C GLU A 52 -4.61 -8.89 2.83
N LEU A 53 -4.80 -8.07 3.86
CA LEU A 53 -3.89 -6.98 4.21
C LEU A 53 -3.46 -7.13 5.66
N ALA A 54 -2.16 -7.26 5.88
CA ALA A 54 -1.56 -7.41 7.19
C ALA A 54 -0.58 -6.26 7.44
N TRP A 55 -0.69 -5.62 8.61
CA TRP A 55 0.18 -4.53 9.00
C TRP A 55 1.01 -4.95 10.21
N ASP A 56 2.32 -4.84 10.08
CA ASP A 56 3.25 -4.95 11.20
C ASP A 56 3.81 -3.56 11.53
N ALA A 57 3.49 -3.08 12.73
CA ALA A 57 4.00 -1.81 13.24
C ALA A 57 5.44 -1.94 13.80
N ARG A 58 5.95 -3.15 13.98
CA ARG A 58 7.36 -3.41 14.33
C ARG A 58 8.22 -3.14 13.09
N ASP A 59 9.45 -2.68 13.31
CA ASP A 59 10.41 -2.41 12.23
C ASP A 59 9.97 -1.38 11.18
N GLY A 60 9.33 -0.29 11.63
CA GLY A 60 9.04 0.84 10.73
C GLY A 60 7.94 0.56 9.72
N GLY A 61 6.88 -0.11 10.16
CA GLY A 61 5.59 -0.14 9.46
C GLY A 61 5.61 -0.88 8.13
N THR A 62 5.41 -2.19 8.15
CA THR A 62 5.31 -3.01 6.95
C THR A 62 3.86 -3.37 6.66
N LEU A 63 3.40 -3.10 5.44
CA LEU A 63 2.12 -3.55 4.91
C LEU A 63 2.35 -4.71 3.94
N SER A 64 1.81 -5.87 4.27
CA SER A 64 1.80 -7.04 3.40
C SER A 64 0.45 -7.15 2.70
N LEU A 65 0.48 -7.29 1.37
CA LEU A 65 -0.67 -7.52 0.50
C LEU A 65 -0.59 -8.94 -0.08
N ARG A 66 -1.68 -9.69 0.06
CA ARG A 66 -1.79 -11.06 -0.42
C ARG A 66 -3.18 -11.32 -1.00
N ARG A 67 -3.25 -11.93 -2.17
CA ARG A 67 -4.51 -12.48 -2.71
C ARG A 67 -4.50 -14.00 -2.53
N PRO A 68 -5.50 -14.61 -1.87
CA PRO A 68 -5.57 -16.06 -1.74
C PRO A 68 -5.51 -16.76 -3.09
N GLY A 69 -4.62 -17.75 -3.23
CA GLY A 69 -4.43 -18.50 -4.47
C GLY A 69 -3.41 -17.88 -5.45
N GLU A 70 -2.94 -16.65 -5.21
CA GLU A 70 -1.82 -16.11 -5.97
C GLU A 70 -0.46 -16.58 -5.41
N PRO A 71 0.55 -16.79 -6.28
CA PRO A 71 1.85 -17.33 -5.87
C PRO A 71 2.77 -16.29 -5.19
N ARG A 72 2.30 -15.06 -4.97
CA ARG A 72 3.13 -13.94 -4.50
C ARG A 72 2.46 -13.17 -3.37
N VAL A 73 3.31 -12.64 -2.50
CA VAL A 73 2.97 -11.63 -1.50
C VAL A 73 3.81 -10.39 -1.79
N VAL A 74 3.22 -9.21 -1.60
CA VAL A 74 3.92 -7.92 -1.71
C VAL A 74 4.06 -7.31 -0.32
N ASP A 75 5.28 -7.00 0.05
CA ASP A 75 5.58 -6.26 1.28
C ASP A 75 6.01 -4.84 0.93
N LEU A 76 5.32 -3.87 1.50
CA LEU A 76 5.61 -2.44 1.39
C LEU A 76 6.09 -1.91 2.74
N THR A 77 7.28 -1.33 2.79
CA THR A 77 7.73 -0.59 3.97
C THR A 77 7.26 0.85 3.85
N ILE A 78 6.54 1.32 4.87
CA ILE A 78 5.82 2.58 4.86
C ILE A 78 6.29 3.43 6.04
N MET A 79 6.82 4.60 5.73
CA MET A 79 7.20 5.61 6.70
C MET A 79 6.17 6.73 6.70
N ALA A 80 5.65 7.09 7.87
CA ALA A 80 4.83 8.28 8.03
C ALA A 80 5.67 9.54 7.70
N LEU A 81 5.13 10.45 6.92
CA LEU A 81 5.73 11.76 6.67
C LEU A 81 5.24 12.76 7.71
N ASP A 82 6.12 13.68 8.06
CA ASP A 82 5.72 14.90 8.75
C ASP A 82 4.85 15.72 7.78
N PRO A 83 3.64 16.17 8.18
CA PRO A 83 2.79 17.00 7.33
C PRO A 83 3.49 18.24 6.77
N SER A 84 4.48 18.80 7.48
CA SER A 84 5.28 19.94 7.01
C SER A 84 6.18 19.62 5.80
N GLN A 85 6.42 18.33 5.52
CA GLN A 85 7.22 17.84 4.38
C GLN A 85 6.38 17.51 3.15
N VAL A 86 5.05 17.64 3.23
CA VAL A 86 4.12 17.33 2.14
C VAL A 86 3.51 18.65 1.66
N ALA A 87 3.51 18.88 0.34
CA ALA A 87 3.01 20.13 -0.23
C ALA A 87 1.50 20.35 -0.01
N ASP A 88 0.74 19.25 0.07
CA ASP A 88 -0.69 19.23 0.37
C ASP A 88 -0.99 18.01 1.27
N PRO A 89 -0.69 18.10 2.58
CA PRO A 89 -0.89 16.98 3.49
C PRO A 89 -2.39 16.73 3.67
N ASP A 90 -2.80 15.47 3.57
CA ASP A 90 -4.15 15.07 3.95
C ASP A 90 -4.35 15.41 5.45
N PRO A 91 -5.49 15.96 5.87
CA PRO A 91 -5.70 16.25 7.29
C PRO A 91 -5.76 14.98 8.17
N ARG A 92 -5.86 13.78 7.57
CA ARG A 92 -5.79 12.49 8.27
C ARG A 92 -4.34 12.12 8.61
N SER A 93 -4.13 11.47 9.76
CA SER A 93 -2.79 11.07 10.22
C SER A 93 -2.09 10.12 9.24
N ALA A 94 -0.78 10.29 9.08
CA ALA A 94 0.13 9.50 8.26
C ALA A 94 0.34 8.04 8.71
N ARG A 95 -0.28 7.61 9.81
CA ARG A 95 -0.10 6.26 10.34
C ARG A 95 -0.94 5.29 9.51
N PRO A 96 -0.34 4.32 8.80
CA PRO A 96 -1.10 3.21 8.25
C PRO A 96 -1.64 2.44 9.46
N CYS A 97 -2.90 2.66 9.78
CA CYS A 97 -3.47 2.19 11.04
C CYS A 97 -4.69 1.32 10.73
N PRO A 98 -4.53 0.00 10.53
CA PRO A 98 -5.65 -0.89 10.22
C PRO A 98 -6.83 -0.77 11.20
N SER A 99 -6.58 -0.28 12.42
CA SER A 99 -7.54 -0.19 13.52
C SER A 99 -8.17 1.19 13.75
N GLN A 100 -7.76 2.26 13.05
CA GLN A 100 -8.36 3.61 13.19
C GLN A 100 -8.95 4.15 11.87
N TRP A 101 -9.46 3.25 11.04
CA TRP A 101 -10.14 3.62 9.81
C TRP A 101 -11.51 4.16 10.16
N ARG A 102 -11.91 5.26 9.52
CA ARG A 102 -13.11 5.99 9.89
C ARG A 102 -14.28 5.01 10.05
N SER A 103 -14.84 5.04 11.25
CA SER A 103 -15.97 4.25 11.70
C SER A 103 -17.20 4.53 10.81
N GLY A 104 -17.34 3.74 9.75
CA GLY A 104 -18.56 3.52 8.99
C GLY A 104 -18.77 2.02 8.90
N ARG A 105 -19.94 1.53 9.30
CA ARG A 105 -20.21 0.13 9.72
C ARG A 105 -19.97 -1.00 8.69
N ARG A 106 -19.46 -0.77 7.47
CA ARG A 106 -19.50 -1.81 6.41
C ARG A 106 -18.34 -1.93 5.43
N ASP A 107 -17.37 -1.01 5.36
CA ASP A 107 -16.50 -0.99 4.18
C ASP A 107 -15.02 -1.23 4.53
N ARG A 108 -14.44 -2.30 3.97
CA ARG A 108 -13.01 -2.64 4.03
C ARG A 108 -12.23 -1.80 3.01
N ILE A 109 -12.21 -0.48 3.22
CA ILE A 109 -11.60 0.48 2.30
C ILE A 109 -10.17 0.76 2.71
N TRP A 110 -9.18 0.30 1.93
CA TRP A 110 -7.75 0.50 2.20
C TRP A 110 -7.14 1.70 1.50
N GLU A 111 -6.64 2.66 2.27
CA GLU A 111 -6.03 3.89 1.76
C GLU A 111 -4.73 4.25 2.51
N LEU A 112 -3.79 4.88 1.80
CA LEU A 112 -2.53 5.40 2.33
C LEU A 112 -2.48 6.93 2.19
N PHE A 113 -2.04 7.64 3.23
CA PHE A 113 -1.92 9.11 3.23
C PHE A 113 -0.66 9.56 3.93
N ASN A 114 -0.15 10.72 3.51
CA ASN A 114 0.97 11.41 4.15
C ASN A 114 2.12 10.47 4.47
N CYS A 115 2.43 9.55 3.56
CA CYS A 115 3.39 8.49 3.81
C CYS A 115 4.36 8.35 2.65
N ARG A 116 5.53 7.81 2.97
CA ARG A 116 6.54 7.43 2.00
C ARG A 116 6.68 5.93 1.94
N ILE A 117 6.64 5.39 0.73
CA ILE A 117 6.98 3.99 0.49
C ILE A 117 8.48 3.93 0.22
N THR A 118 9.21 3.32 1.15
CA THR A 118 10.67 3.22 1.08
C THR A 118 11.11 1.91 0.44
N THR A 119 10.28 0.87 0.47
CA THR A 119 10.60 -0.44 -0.08
C THR A 119 9.37 -1.09 -0.70
N PHE A 120 9.61 -1.76 -1.82
CA PHE A 120 8.67 -2.65 -2.48
C PHE A 120 9.36 -4.00 -2.67
N LEU A 121 8.84 -5.05 -2.05
CA LEU A 121 9.36 -6.40 -2.20
C LEU A 121 8.23 -7.33 -2.65
N SER A 122 8.44 -8.10 -3.71
CA SER A 122 7.57 -9.24 -4.03
C SER A 122 8.30 -10.54 -3.74
N ARG A 123 7.69 -11.40 -2.92
CA ARG A 123 8.21 -12.72 -2.55
C ARG A 123 7.21 -13.81 -2.89
N ARG A 124 7.67 -15.06 -2.94
CA ARG A 124 6.77 -16.20 -3.12
C ARG A 124 5.87 -16.33 -1.88
N ASP A 125 4.59 -16.61 -2.10
CA ASP A 125 3.70 -17.01 -1.02
C ASP A 125 4.08 -18.44 -0.63
N THR A 126 4.84 -18.57 0.46
CA THR A 126 5.16 -19.88 1.04
C THR A 126 4.10 -20.19 2.09
N PRO A 127 3.32 -21.28 1.93
CA PRO A 127 2.40 -21.71 2.97
C PRO A 127 3.20 -21.93 4.25
N SER A 128 2.73 -21.31 5.34
CA SER A 128 3.27 -21.45 6.68
C SER A 128 2.97 -22.82 7.27
#